data_AF-A0A9J5WN04-F1
#
_entry.id   AF-A0A9J5WN04-F1
#
_cell.length_a   1.000
_cell.length_b   1.000
_cell.length_c   1.000
_cell.angle_alpha   90.00
_cell.angle_beta   90.00
_cell.angle_gamma   90.00
#
_symmetry.space_group_name_H-M   'P 1'
#
loop_
_entity.id
_entity.type
_entity.pdbx_description
1 polymer ?
#
loop_
_entity_poly.entity_id
_entity_poly.type
_entity_poly.pdbx_seq_one_letter_code
_entity_poly.pdbx_strand_id
1 'polypeptide(L)'
;MSEAVSYQMPYSLRRLFATLLVYCNPGNPKDLWKKFEDSMSEDFKKISTISKTNIQQSVLNHINEVLLSMGYNINEFKDIFGNKYNSLSRRYTSTKQIKC
;
A
#
# COMPACT_ATOMS: atom_id res chain seq x y z
N MET A 1 -22.15 5.36 11.98
CA MET A 1 -22.00 5.41 10.49
C MET A 1 -20.78 6.20 10.03
N SER A 2 -20.35 7.25 10.75
CA SER A 2 -19.19 8.08 10.39
C SER A 2 -17.84 7.35 10.41
N GLU A 3 -17.69 6.31 11.21
CA GLU A 3 -16.46 5.50 11.23
C GLU A 3 -16.22 4.81 9.88
N ALA A 4 -17.24 4.19 9.28
CA ALA A 4 -17.15 3.53 7.98
C ALA A 4 -16.69 4.50 6.87
N VAL A 5 -17.20 5.74 6.87
CA VAL A 5 -16.78 6.79 5.93
C VAL A 5 -15.30 7.13 6.15
N SER A 6 -14.85 7.19 7.40
CA SER A 6 -13.46 7.45 7.73
C SER A 6 -12.51 6.29 7.38
N TYR A 7 -13.01 5.07 7.23
CA TYR A 7 -12.27 3.88 6.73
C TYR A 7 -12.27 3.77 5.20
N GLN A 8 -13.35 4.20 4.56
CA GLN A 8 -13.50 4.18 3.09
C GLN A 8 -12.54 5.15 2.39
N MET A 9 -12.22 6.28 3.02
CA MET A 9 -11.34 7.30 2.44
C MET A 9 -9.87 6.85 2.33
N PRO A 10 -9.21 6.34 3.39
CA PRO A 10 -7.85 5.80 3.28
C PRO A 10 -7.76 4.61 2.33
N TYR A 11 -8.79 3.75 2.28
CA TYR A 11 -8.84 2.62 1.35
C TYR A 11 -8.84 3.08 -0.11
N SER A 12 -9.73 4.02 -0.44
CA SER A 12 -9.85 4.58 -1.80
C SER A 12 -8.57 5.33 -2.20
N LEU A 13 -7.93 6.05 -1.28
CA LEU A 13 -6.64 6.70 -1.52
C LEU A 13 -5.53 5.70 -1.87
N ARG A 14 -5.43 4.58 -1.15
CA ARG A 14 -4.45 3.52 -1.45
C ARG A 14 -4.66 2.92 -2.85
N ARG A 15 -5.91 2.68 -3.24
CA ARG A 15 -6.26 2.21 -4.60
C ARG A 15 -5.90 3.23 -5.68
N LEU A 16 -6.26 4.50 -5.45
CA LEU A 16 -5.94 5.58 -6.39
C LEU A 16 -4.42 5.72 -6.55
N PHE A 17 -3.67 5.67 -5.46
CA PHE A 17 -2.22 5.73 -5.49
C PHE A 17 -1.61 4.59 -6.31
N ALA A 18 -2.03 3.33 -6.09
CA ALA A 18 -1.58 2.19 -6.88
C ALA A 18 -1.90 2.36 -8.38
N THR A 19 -3.09 2.86 -8.69
CA THR A 19 -3.51 3.15 -10.07
C THR A 19 -2.63 4.23 -10.71
N LEU A 20 -2.33 5.31 -9.98
CA LEU A 20 -1.44 6.37 -10.45
C LEU A 20 -0.03 5.86 -10.73
N LEU A 21 0.50 4.96 -9.88
CA LEU A 21 1.80 4.35 -10.10
C LEU A 21 1.86 3.55 -11.41
N VAL A 22 0.80 2.79 -11.71
CA VAL A 22 0.72 1.95 -12.91
C VAL A 22 0.52 2.78 -14.18
N TYR A 23 -0.45 3.69 -14.17
CA TYR A 23 -0.91 4.33 -15.41
C TYR A 23 -0.34 5.73 -15.65
N CYS A 24 -0.01 6.48 -14.60
CA CYS A 24 0.36 7.88 -14.74
C CYS A 24 1.87 8.13 -14.65
N ASN A 25 2.66 7.12 -14.25
CA ASN A 25 4.10 7.22 -14.01
C ASN A 25 4.51 8.60 -13.45
N PRO A 26 4.04 8.95 -12.25
CA PRO A 26 4.21 10.30 -11.72
C PRO A 26 5.70 10.64 -11.67
N GLY A 27 6.10 11.81 -12.19
CA GLY A 27 7.51 12.19 -12.27
C GLY A 27 8.25 12.17 -10.93
N ASN A 28 7.53 12.31 -9.81
CA ASN A 28 8.06 12.22 -8.45
C ASN A 28 7.18 11.32 -7.55
N PRO A 29 7.23 9.99 -7.71
CA PRO A 29 6.37 9.08 -6.94
C PRO A 29 6.73 9.03 -5.44
N LYS A 30 8.01 9.26 -5.11
CA LYS A 30 8.52 9.30 -3.73
C LYS A 30 7.90 10.43 -2.93
N ASP A 31 7.81 11.61 -3.51
CA ASP A 31 7.21 12.77 -2.84
C ASP A 31 5.70 12.62 -2.74
N LEU A 32 5.08 11.99 -3.74
CA LEU A 32 3.67 11.62 -3.68
C LEU A 32 3.41 10.64 -2.52
N TRP A 33 4.24 9.61 -2.36
CA TRP A 33 4.17 8.70 -1.21
C TRP A 33 4.27 9.47 0.11
N LYS A 34 5.32 10.28 0.30
CA LYS A 34 5.52 11.04 1.55
C LYS A 34 4.35 11.98 1.87
N LYS A 35 3.75 12.59 0.85
CA LYS A 35 2.63 13.52 1.01
C LYS A 35 1.34 12.82 1.47
N PHE A 36 1.09 11.61 0.96
CA PHE A 36 -0.17 10.90 1.18
C PHE A 36 -0.07 9.72 2.16
N GLU A 37 1.13 9.32 2.57
CA GLU A 37 1.38 8.24 3.53
C GLU A 37 0.55 8.40 4.80
N ASP A 38 0.53 9.62 5.35
CA ASP A 38 -0.20 9.95 6.57
C ASP A 38 -1.71 9.70 6.41
N SER A 39 -2.29 10.27 5.34
CA SER A 39 -3.71 10.12 4.99
C SER A 39 -4.11 8.68 4.63
N MET A 40 -3.22 7.92 4.00
CA MET A 40 -3.44 6.50 3.67
C MET A 40 -3.34 5.58 4.89
N SER A 41 -2.76 6.07 5.99
CA SER A 41 -2.54 5.33 7.23
C SER A 41 -3.59 5.64 8.30
N GLU A 42 -4.48 6.61 8.07
CA GLU A 42 -5.40 7.14 9.08
C GLU A 42 -6.33 6.08 9.67
N ASP A 43 -6.78 5.12 8.87
CA ASP A 43 -7.58 4.00 9.35
C ASP A 43 -6.80 3.10 10.31
N PHE A 44 -5.56 2.77 9.96
CA PHE A 44 -4.72 1.93 10.81
C PHE A 44 -4.33 2.62 12.11
N LYS A 45 -4.10 3.94 12.09
CA LYS A 45 -3.84 4.72 13.31
C LYS A 45 -5.03 4.71 14.27
N LYS A 46 -6.26 4.70 13.76
CA LYS A 46 -7.48 4.73 14.57
C LYS A 46 -7.79 3.38 15.22
N ILE A 47 -7.45 2.29 14.56
CA ILE A 47 -7.76 0.93 15.04
C ILE A 47 -6.79 0.48 16.13
N SER A 48 -5.57 1.02 16.20
CA SER A 48 -4.46 0.21 16.71
C SER A 48 -3.41 0.95 17.56
N THR A 49 -2.95 0.29 18.62
CA THR A 49 -1.82 0.67 19.49
C THR A 49 -0.46 0.19 18.96
N ILE A 50 -0.37 -0.14 17.68
CA ILE A 50 0.86 -0.66 17.04
C ILE A 50 1.78 0.47 16.58
N SER A 51 3.08 0.15 16.48
CA SER A 51 4.12 1.08 16.08
C SER A 51 3.88 1.66 14.67
N LYS A 52 4.39 2.87 14.43
CA LYS A 52 4.36 3.54 13.11
C LYS A 52 4.89 2.65 11.98
N THR A 53 5.87 1.81 12.26
CA THR A 53 6.43 0.84 11.30
C THR A 53 5.41 -0.21 10.84
N ASN A 54 4.58 -0.71 11.76
CA ASN A 54 3.56 -1.72 11.44
C ASN A 54 2.39 -1.10 10.65
N ILE A 55 2.06 0.16 10.95
CA ILE A 55 1.06 0.92 10.19
C ILE A 55 1.53 1.11 8.74
N GLN A 56 2.76 1.61 8.56
CA GLN A 56 3.35 1.75 7.22
C GLN A 56 3.36 0.42 6.46
N GLN A 57 3.71 -0.68 7.12
CA GLN A 57 3.71 -2.00 6.50
C GLN A 57 2.32 -2.43 6.05
N SER A 58 1.27 -2.12 6.83
CA SER A 58 -0.11 -2.47 6.49
C SER A 58 -0.60 -1.70 5.26
N VAL A 59 -0.22 -0.42 5.14
CA VAL A 59 -0.49 0.39 3.94
C VAL A 59 0.22 -0.18 2.71
N LEU A 60 1.51 -0.50 2.84
CA LEU A 60 2.29 -1.06 1.74
C LEU A 60 1.76 -2.41 1.28
N ASN A 61 1.36 -3.28 2.21
CA ASN A 61 0.75 -4.56 1.88
C ASN A 61 -0.55 -4.35 1.09
N HIS A 62 -1.41 -3.44 1.53
CA HIS A 62 -2.65 -3.16 0.82
C HIS A 62 -2.42 -2.60 -0.58
N ILE A 63 -1.43 -1.73 -0.75
CA ILE A 63 -1.03 -1.23 -2.08
C ILE A 63 -0.51 -2.38 -2.94
N ASN A 64 0.28 -3.29 -2.37
CA ASN A 64 0.76 -4.47 -3.08
C ASN A 64 -0.40 -5.38 -3.54
N GLU A 65 -1.44 -5.59 -2.72
CA GLU A 65 -2.64 -6.33 -3.15
C GLU A 65 -3.28 -5.70 -4.41
N VAL A 66 -3.42 -4.37 -4.41
CA VAL A 66 -4.00 -3.64 -5.54
C VAL A 66 -3.10 -3.74 -6.77
N LEU A 67 -1.78 -3.56 -6.61
CA LEU A 67 -0.82 -3.70 -7.71
C LEU A 67 -0.83 -5.12 -8.29
N LEU A 68 -0.88 -6.15 -7.43
CA LEU A 68 -0.93 -7.55 -7.86
C LEU A 68 -2.22 -7.85 -8.63
N SER A 69 -3.35 -7.27 -8.21
CA SER A 69 -4.60 -7.37 -8.96
C SER A 69 -4.52 -6.75 -10.36
N MET A 70 -3.59 -5.81 -10.57
CA MET A 70 -3.30 -5.18 -11.87
C MET A 70 -2.16 -5.89 -12.62
N GLY A 71 -1.57 -6.94 -12.05
CA GLY A 71 -0.45 -7.69 -12.64
C GLY A 71 0.94 -7.14 -12.31
N TYR A 72 1.06 -6.18 -11.40
CA TYR A 72 2.33 -5.56 -10.98
C TYR A 72 2.74 -6.01 -9.58
N ASN A 73 4.04 -6.02 -9.32
CA ASN A 73 4.60 -6.28 -8.00
C ASN A 73 5.14 -4.99 -7.39
N ILE A 74 4.92 -4.76 -6.09
CA ILE A 74 5.47 -3.58 -5.41
C ILE A 74 7.01 -3.51 -5.44
N ASN A 75 7.71 -4.63 -5.64
CA ASN A 75 9.15 -4.66 -5.83
C ASN A 75 9.60 -3.97 -7.13
N GLU A 76 8.73 -3.87 -8.14
CA GLU A 76 8.98 -3.07 -9.35
C GLU A 76 9.06 -1.58 -9.02
N PHE A 77 8.46 -1.18 -7.89
CA PHE A 77 8.43 0.17 -7.36
C PHE A 77 9.36 0.34 -6.15
N LYS A 78 10.38 -0.51 -6.00
CA LYS A 78 11.36 -0.46 -4.89
C LYS A 78 12.02 0.90 -4.74
N ASP A 79 12.18 1.64 -5.84
CA ASP A 79 12.76 2.97 -5.80
C ASP A 79 11.84 3.94 -5.04
N ILE A 80 10.53 3.77 -5.11
CA ILE A 80 9.52 4.61 -4.46
C ILE A 80 9.48 4.34 -2.95
N PHE A 81 9.43 3.06 -2.58
CA PHE A 81 9.19 2.63 -1.19
C PHE A 81 10.49 2.36 -0.41
N GLY A 82 11.63 2.26 -1.11
CA GLY A 82 12.92 1.86 -0.54
C GLY A 82 12.90 0.42 0.01
N ASN A 83 13.90 0.09 0.83
CA ASN A 83 13.98 -1.22 1.52
C ASN A 83 12.88 -1.46 2.56
N LYS A 84 11.91 -0.55 2.71
CA LYS A 84 10.83 -0.63 3.71
C LYS A 84 9.92 -1.84 3.50
N TYR A 85 9.85 -2.40 2.28
CA TYR A 85 9.01 -3.55 1.95
C TYR A 85 9.69 -4.93 2.11
N ASN A 86 11.02 -4.97 2.27
CA ASN A 86 11.81 -6.21 2.14
C ASN A 86 11.62 -7.24 3.27
N SER A 87 10.81 -6.97 4.29
CA SER A 87 10.54 -7.93 5.37
C SER A 87 9.42 -8.95 5.06
N LEU A 88 8.62 -8.76 4.00
CA LEU A 88 7.44 -9.60 3.72
C LEU A 88 7.39 -10.27 2.34
N SER A 89 8.36 -10.02 1.45
CA SER A 89 8.48 -10.76 0.17
C SER A 89 8.62 -12.28 0.37
N ARG A 90 8.99 -12.72 1.59
CA ARG A 90 9.05 -14.13 1.99
C ARG A 90 7.68 -14.82 2.16
N ARG A 91 6.56 -14.08 2.20
CA ARG A 91 5.20 -14.67 2.30
C ARG A 91 4.45 -14.69 0.97
N TYR A 92 4.73 -13.77 0.05
CA TYR A 92 3.99 -13.66 -1.22
C TYR A 92 4.50 -14.57 -2.34
N THR A 93 5.71 -15.13 -2.22
CA THR A 93 6.19 -16.19 -3.12
C THR A 93 5.58 -17.56 -2.81
N SER A 94 4.78 -17.69 -1.75
CA SER A 94 4.21 -18.98 -1.33
C SER A 94 2.73 -19.20 -1.69
N THR A 95 2.02 -18.23 -2.29
CA THR A 95 0.58 -18.38 -2.58
C THR A 95 0.22 -18.26 -4.07
N LYS A 96 1.18 -18.52 -4.98
CA LYS A 96 0.85 -19.02 -6.33
C LYS A 96 0.72 -20.56 -6.32
N GLN A 97 -0.15 -21.06 -5.45
CA GLN A 97 -0.92 -22.30 -5.59
C GLN A 97 -2.19 -21.99 -4.79
N ILE A 98 -3.26 -21.51 -5.41
CA ILE A 98 -4.27 -22.37 -6.02
C ILE A 98 -4.65 -21.80 -7.39
N LYS A 99 -4.27 -22.58 -8.41
CA LYS A 99 -4.97 -22.68 -9.69
C LYS A 99 -5.99 -23.81 -9.50
N CYS A 100 -7.14 -23.68 -10.17
CA CYS A 100 -8.39 -24.46 -10.11
C CYS A 100 -9.45 -23.79 -9.24
#